data_AF-A0A348YB43-F1
#
_entry.id   AF-A0A348YB43-F1
#
_cell.length_a   1.000
_cell.length_b   1.000
_cell.length_c   1.000
_cell.angle_alpha   90.00
_cell.angle_beta   90.00
_cell.angle_gamma   90.00
#
_symmetry.space_group_name_H-M   'P 1'
#
loop_
_entity.id
_entity.type
_entity.pdbx_description
1 polymer ?
#
loop_
_entity_poly.entity_id
_entity_poly.type
_entity_poly.pdbx_seq_one_letter_code
_entity_poly.pdbx_strand_id
1 'polypeptide(L)'
;VLQGSQVLMTCQLSAAGRNEKAIILAECYRRQGNWKFRFIAQGFEGGLKPLSEHFGVEIADEVPAQSPLQNQSQHSSQNEPQPVNTQRPINTQKAGSAPQTSTPPPMPASSTSPSINLSKITLTKNQSSINLKKRDDFGKISVNLNWNQRPDTSKQAPKKGLLGDLFKQHKAGGIDLDVGAMIHLKNGEKTLIQALGNRFGSLQSAPYVLLRADDRTGQVSGGEWLDINGQQWSQIEEVFIFAFIYEGAPNWAQTDGLVTIHVPDQPPIETRLTEGTGNLPMCAIARLVNQQGSINVERINEYFKGHQEMDKAFNWGFSWKRGSK
;
A
#
# COMPACT_ATOMS: atom_id res chain seq x y z
N VAL A 1 24.50 11.36 12.98
CA VAL A 1 24.78 9.96 12.52
C VAL A 1 25.89 9.39 13.38
N LEU A 2 25.75 8.16 13.89
CA LEU A 2 26.81 7.50 14.68
C LEU A 2 27.41 6.33 13.91
N GLN A 3 28.72 6.09 14.07
CA GLN A 3 29.38 4.84 13.71
C GLN A 3 30.12 4.34 14.96
N GLY A 4 29.62 3.27 15.57
CA GLY A 4 30.03 2.89 16.92
C GLY A 4 29.64 3.99 17.93
N SER A 5 30.60 4.43 18.74
CA SER A 5 30.43 5.54 19.69
C SER A 5 30.79 6.93 19.13
N GLN A 6 31.23 7.00 17.86
CA GLN A 6 31.67 8.25 17.24
C GLN A 6 30.53 8.96 16.53
N VAL A 7 30.35 10.24 16.84
CA VAL A 7 29.42 11.13 16.13
C VAL A 7 30.04 11.52 14.79
N LEU A 8 29.47 11.05 13.69
CA LEU A 8 29.92 11.34 12.32
C LEU A 8 29.35 12.65 11.78
N MET A 9 28.19 13.09 12.28
CA MET A 9 27.54 14.31 11.82
C MET A 9 26.55 14.82 12.85
N THR A 10 26.68 16.11 13.18
CA THR A 10 25.76 16.89 14.00
C THR A 10 25.24 18.05 13.16
N CYS A 11 23.92 18.16 13.03
CA CYS A 11 23.27 19.25 12.32
C CYS A 11 22.46 20.04 13.33
N GLN A 12 22.72 21.35 13.42
CA GLN A 12 22.00 22.24 14.32
C GLN A 12 20.80 22.83 13.58
N LEU A 13 19.63 22.74 14.21
CA LEU A 13 18.41 23.39 13.73
C LEU A 13 18.01 24.45 14.75
N SER A 14 18.07 25.72 14.36
CA SER A 14 17.54 26.80 15.21
C SER A 14 16.03 26.90 15.03
N ALA A 15 15.28 26.86 16.13
CA ALA A 15 13.84 27.04 16.14
C ALA A 15 13.42 28.52 16.27
N ALA A 16 14.36 29.44 16.52
CA ALA A 16 14.06 30.85 16.71
C ALA A 16 13.56 31.50 15.40
N GLY A 17 12.37 32.10 15.43
CA GLY A 17 11.76 32.78 14.29
C GLY A 17 11.08 31.86 13.27
N ARG A 18 10.94 30.57 13.58
CA ARG A 18 10.30 29.58 12.72
C ARG A 18 8.80 29.49 13.01
N ASN A 19 7.98 29.62 11.97
CA ASN A 19 6.52 29.49 12.05
C ASN A 19 6.02 28.15 11.50
N GLU A 20 6.94 27.27 11.09
CA GLU A 20 6.60 26.02 10.44
C GLU A 20 6.11 24.96 11.42
N LYS A 21 4.97 24.35 11.10
CA LYS A 21 4.35 23.28 11.91
C LYS A 21 4.90 21.89 11.60
N ALA A 22 5.67 21.75 10.52
CA ALA A 22 6.39 20.52 10.16
C ALA A 22 7.70 20.86 9.42
N ILE A 23 8.73 20.01 9.55
CA ILE A 23 10.06 20.21 8.94
C ILE A 23 10.59 18.87 8.39
N ILE A 24 11.13 18.89 7.16
CA ILE A 24 11.98 17.81 6.64
C ILE A 24 13.40 18.05 7.10
N LEU A 25 13.91 17.18 7.99
CA LEU A 25 15.24 17.35 8.56
C LEU A 25 16.34 16.99 7.55
N ALA A 26 16.23 15.82 6.90
CA ALA A 26 17.26 15.32 6.01
C ALA A 26 16.75 14.26 5.04
N GLU A 27 17.49 14.07 3.95
CA GLU A 27 17.37 12.96 3.01
C GLU A 27 18.48 11.94 3.25
N CYS A 28 18.12 10.66 3.27
CA CYS A 28 19.07 9.56 3.16
C CYS A 28 18.81 8.81 1.85
N TYR A 29 19.78 8.79 0.94
CA TYR A 29 19.61 8.22 -0.39
C TYR A 29 20.85 7.45 -0.83
N ARG A 30 20.69 6.56 -1.82
CA ARG A 30 21.78 5.75 -2.35
C ARG A 30 22.22 6.27 -3.71
N ARG A 31 23.51 6.56 -3.87
CA ARG A 31 24.09 6.99 -5.15
C ARG A 31 25.35 6.18 -5.43
N GLN A 32 25.35 5.45 -6.55
CA GLN A 32 26.45 4.58 -6.96
C GLN A 32 26.84 3.57 -5.87
N GLY A 33 25.84 2.85 -5.33
CA GLY A 33 26.05 1.81 -4.31
C GLY A 33 26.30 2.34 -2.89
N ASN A 34 26.61 3.62 -2.72
CA ASN A 34 26.93 4.23 -1.43
C ASN A 34 25.74 4.98 -0.82
N TRP A 35 25.57 4.84 0.49
CA TRP A 35 24.63 5.66 1.25
C TRP A 35 25.14 7.10 1.36
N LYS A 36 24.24 8.05 1.18
CA LYS A 36 24.46 9.49 1.26
C LYS A 36 23.40 10.09 2.15
N PHE A 37 23.79 11.08 2.94
CA PHE A 37 22.91 11.84 3.81
C PHE A 37 23.02 13.31 3.43
N ARG A 38 21.89 14.01 3.30
CA ARG A 38 21.82 15.44 3.05
C ARG A 38 20.89 16.07 4.08
N PHE A 39 21.41 17.02 4.86
CA PHE A 39 20.60 17.84 5.75
C PHE A 39 19.94 18.97 4.96
N ILE A 40 18.64 19.20 5.15
CA ILE A 40 17.85 20.15 4.34
C ILE A 40 17.09 21.15 5.20
N ALA A 41 16.51 20.74 6.33
CA ALA A 41 15.77 21.60 7.26
C ALA A 41 14.65 22.46 6.62
N GLN A 42 13.96 21.89 5.62
CA GLN A 42 12.88 22.57 4.90
C GLN A 42 11.59 22.56 5.74
N GLY A 43 11.06 23.75 6.04
CA GLY A 43 9.85 23.90 6.82
C GLY A 43 8.58 24.03 5.98
N PHE A 44 7.45 23.65 6.57
CA PHE A 44 6.10 23.77 6.03
C PHE A 44 5.18 24.45 7.05
N GLU A 45 4.75 25.68 6.74
CA GLU A 45 3.89 26.50 7.61
C GLU A 45 2.54 25.85 7.91
N GLY A 46 1.89 25.25 6.91
CA GLY A 46 0.62 24.54 7.10
C GLY A 46 0.73 23.15 7.75
N GLY A 47 1.92 22.73 8.17
CA GLY A 47 2.13 21.47 8.89
C GLY A 47 2.16 20.25 7.99
N LEU A 48 1.70 19.11 8.53
CA LEU A 48 1.82 17.82 7.85
C LEU A 48 1.02 17.77 6.54
N LYS A 49 -0.12 18.46 6.42
CA LYS A 49 -0.96 18.44 5.21
C LYS A 49 -0.23 18.90 3.94
N PRO A 50 0.26 20.15 3.84
CA PRO A 50 1.00 20.59 2.66
C PRO A 50 2.35 19.88 2.50
N LEU A 51 2.96 19.40 3.59
CA LEU A 51 4.16 18.55 3.52
C LEU A 51 3.85 17.23 2.81
N SER A 52 2.74 16.58 3.16
CA SER A 52 2.28 15.35 2.55
C SER A 52 1.87 15.55 1.09
N GLU A 53 1.12 16.61 0.80
CA GLU A 53 0.75 16.99 -0.58
C GLU A 53 1.99 17.30 -1.45
N HIS A 54 3.04 17.90 -0.87
CA HIS A 54 4.32 18.14 -1.56
C HIS A 54 4.99 16.85 -2.08
N PHE A 55 4.71 15.70 -1.46
CA PHE A 55 5.16 14.38 -1.92
C PHE A 55 4.07 13.55 -2.61
N GLY A 56 2.96 14.19 -2.99
CA GLY A 56 1.84 13.57 -3.70
C GLY A 56 0.99 12.66 -2.82
N VAL A 57 1.00 12.87 -1.50
CA VAL A 57 0.17 12.13 -0.54
C VAL A 57 -1.11 12.94 -0.29
N GLU A 58 -2.26 12.40 -0.69
CA GLU A 58 -3.56 12.96 -0.34
C GLU A 58 -3.91 12.57 1.11
N ILE A 59 -4.07 13.58 1.97
CA ILE A 59 -4.62 13.39 3.31
C ILE A 59 -6.11 13.66 3.22
N ALA A 60 -6.94 12.66 3.54
CA ALA A 60 -8.37 12.84 3.66
C ALA A 60 -8.67 13.91 4.71
N ASP A 61 -9.50 14.90 4.36
CA ASP A 61 -9.90 15.94 5.30
C ASP A 61 -10.62 15.30 6.50
N GLU A 62 -10.24 15.69 7.72
CA GLU A 62 -10.99 15.31 8.92
C GLU A 62 -12.43 15.80 8.76
N VAL A 63 -13.38 14.85 8.79
CA VAL A 63 -14.81 15.17 8.79
C VAL A 63 -15.08 16.03 10.03
N PRO A 64 -15.57 17.28 9.89
CA PRO A 64 -15.74 18.13 11.05
C PRO A 64 -16.74 17.49 12.01
N ALA A 65 -16.33 17.29 13.25
CA ALA A 65 -17.25 16.97 14.34
C ALA A 65 -18.26 18.12 14.45
N GLN A 66 -19.53 17.86 14.08
CA GLN A 66 -20.60 18.84 14.23
C GLN A 66 -20.80 19.17 15.71
N SER A 67 -20.76 20.46 16.03
CA SER A 67 -21.13 21.02 17.34
C SER A 67 -22.24 22.07 17.16
N PRO A 68 -23.12 22.29 18.16
CA PRO A 68 -24.50 22.74 17.94
C PRO A 68 -24.67 24.25 17.74
N LEU A 69 -25.78 24.62 17.10
CA LEU A 69 -26.28 25.98 16.90
C LEU A 69 -26.33 26.80 18.20
N GLN A 70 -25.72 28.00 18.18
CA GLN A 70 -26.01 29.10 19.09
C GLN A 70 -26.16 30.43 18.35
N ASN A 71 -27.08 31.24 18.84
CA ASN A 71 -27.78 32.36 18.22
C ASN A 71 -27.11 33.72 18.53
N GLN A 72 -27.17 34.65 17.55
CA GLN A 72 -27.12 36.14 17.63
C GLN A 72 -25.85 36.82 18.19
N SER A 73 -25.27 37.86 17.56
CA SER A 73 -25.85 39.22 17.48
C SER A 73 -25.14 40.14 16.46
N GLN A 74 -25.87 41.18 16.03
CA GLN A 74 -25.56 42.20 15.02
C GLN A 74 -24.42 43.18 15.38
N HIS A 75 -23.67 43.64 14.36
CA HIS A 75 -23.34 45.08 14.21
C HIS A 75 -22.94 45.43 12.77
N SER A 76 -23.44 46.59 12.34
CA SER A 76 -23.36 47.21 11.02
C SER A 76 -22.11 48.11 10.90
N SER A 77 -21.60 48.33 9.68
CA SER A 77 -21.50 49.66 9.03
C SER A 77 -20.53 49.73 7.84
N GLN A 78 -20.93 50.58 6.88
CA GLN A 78 -20.37 50.96 5.58
C GLN A 78 -18.99 51.64 5.63
N ASN A 79 -18.18 51.52 4.56
CA ASN A 79 -17.91 52.60 3.57
C ASN A 79 -16.79 52.25 2.57
N GLU A 80 -17.09 52.43 1.28
CA GLU A 80 -16.15 52.69 0.16
C GLU A 80 -15.67 54.18 0.19
N PRO A 81 -14.74 54.70 -0.66
CA PRO A 81 -14.47 54.35 -2.07
C PRO A 81 -12.99 54.36 -2.55
N GLN A 82 -12.81 53.94 -3.81
CA GLN A 82 -11.60 54.03 -4.64
C GLN A 82 -11.18 55.49 -5.02
N PRO A 83 -9.97 55.69 -5.58
CA PRO A 83 -9.83 56.00 -7.02
C PRO A 83 -8.63 55.30 -7.72
N VAL A 84 -8.79 54.74 -8.93
CA VAL A 84 -8.56 55.31 -10.28
C VAL A 84 -7.10 55.70 -10.62
N ASN A 85 -6.46 54.80 -11.39
CA ASN A 85 -5.81 55.00 -12.70
C ASN A 85 -4.65 56.00 -12.86
N THR A 86 -3.49 55.56 -13.39
CA THR A 86 -3.01 55.90 -14.76
C THR A 86 -1.53 55.55 -15.05
N GLN A 87 -1.34 54.90 -16.20
CA GLN A 87 -0.33 55.17 -17.24
C GLN A 87 1.18 54.82 -17.07
N ARG A 88 1.67 54.21 -18.16
CA ARG A 88 3.06 54.06 -18.66
C ARG A 88 3.34 55.25 -19.60
N PRO A 89 4.59 55.75 -19.82
CA PRO A 89 5.50 55.18 -20.84
C PRO A 89 7.04 55.38 -20.62
N ILE A 90 7.83 54.49 -21.24
CA ILE A 90 9.09 54.66 -22.02
C ILE A 90 10.38 55.28 -21.41
N ASN A 91 11.40 54.40 -21.33
CA ASN A 91 12.79 54.47 -21.83
C ASN A 91 13.86 55.36 -21.14
N THR A 92 14.99 54.75 -20.74
CA THR A 92 16.34 55.08 -21.27
C THR A 92 17.41 54.11 -20.75
N GLN A 93 18.40 53.88 -21.62
CA GLN A 93 19.54 52.98 -21.47
C GLN A 93 20.64 53.56 -20.56
N LYS A 94 21.38 52.73 -19.83
CA LYS A 94 22.83 52.91 -19.68
C LYS A 94 23.55 51.63 -19.22
N ALA A 95 24.68 51.38 -19.87
CA ALA A 95 25.61 50.28 -19.67
C ALA A 95 26.46 50.40 -18.40
N GLY A 96 26.79 49.24 -17.82
CA GLY A 96 27.78 49.08 -16.76
C GLY A 96 28.29 47.64 -16.73
N SER A 97 29.57 47.47 -17.06
CA SER A 97 30.29 46.21 -17.21
C SER A 97 30.63 45.57 -15.86
N ALA A 98 30.44 44.26 -15.70
CA ALA A 98 31.02 43.46 -14.62
C ALA A 98 31.16 41.98 -15.05
N PRO A 99 32.10 41.21 -14.45
CA PRO A 99 32.84 40.14 -15.13
C PRO A 99 32.17 38.77 -15.12
N GLN A 100 32.47 38.01 -16.17
CA GLN A 100 32.01 36.65 -16.41
C GLN A 100 32.44 35.68 -15.31
N THR A 101 31.46 34.96 -14.75
CA THR A 101 31.67 33.65 -14.11
C THR A 101 30.79 32.64 -14.82
N SER A 102 31.40 31.52 -15.20
CA SER A 102 30.87 30.46 -16.04
C SER A 102 29.70 29.71 -15.38
N THR A 103 28.50 29.86 -15.93
CA THR A 103 27.38 28.95 -15.66
C THR A 103 27.58 27.61 -16.38
N PRO A 104 27.52 26.46 -15.70
CA PRO A 104 27.39 25.17 -16.35
C PRO A 104 26.03 25.06 -17.08
N PRO A 105 25.93 24.28 -18.17
CA PRO A 105 24.71 24.12 -18.95
C PRO A 105 23.58 23.47 -18.13
N PRO A 106 22.30 23.71 -18.47
CA PRO A 106 21.17 23.07 -17.81
C PRO A 106 21.22 21.56 -18.10
N MET A 107 21.38 20.76 -17.05
CA MET A 107 21.20 19.31 -17.15
C MET A 107 19.72 18.99 -17.41
N PRO A 108 19.40 18.01 -18.28
CA PRO A 108 18.04 17.58 -18.56
C PRO A 108 17.35 17.10 -17.28
N ALA A 109 16.06 17.44 -17.14
CA ALA A 109 15.20 16.99 -16.06
C ALA A 109 15.14 15.45 -16.04
N SER A 110 15.89 14.85 -15.11
CA SER A 110 15.84 13.42 -14.84
C SER A 110 14.55 13.10 -14.06
N SER A 111 13.72 12.32 -14.72
CA SER A 111 12.56 11.57 -14.24
C SER A 111 12.59 11.10 -12.77
N THR A 112 11.51 11.47 -12.07
CA THR A 112 10.77 10.73 -11.04
C THR A 112 11.47 9.55 -10.36
N SER A 113 11.92 9.77 -9.11
CA SER A 113 12.17 8.69 -8.14
C SER A 113 10.86 8.34 -7.42
N PRO A 114 10.62 7.07 -7.03
CA PRO A 114 9.37 6.69 -6.37
C PRO A 114 9.32 7.28 -4.95
N SER A 115 8.24 8.00 -4.65
CA SER A 115 7.92 8.48 -3.31
C SER A 115 7.46 7.31 -2.43
N ILE A 116 8.03 7.19 -1.22
CA ILE A 116 7.61 6.21 -0.22
C ILE A 116 6.56 6.87 0.66
N ASN A 117 5.34 6.34 0.61
CA ASN A 117 4.22 6.72 1.48
C ASN A 117 4.46 6.19 2.91
N LEU A 118 4.33 7.05 3.93
CA LEU A 118 4.57 6.70 5.34
C LEU A 118 3.29 6.36 6.13
N SER A 119 2.12 6.40 5.49
CA SER A 119 0.84 5.96 6.08
C SER A 119 0.56 4.47 5.92
N LYS A 120 1.34 3.80 5.06
CA LYS A 120 1.19 2.39 4.66
C LYS A 120 2.58 1.79 4.45
N ILE A 121 2.75 0.53 4.81
CA ILE A 121 3.99 -0.20 4.56
C ILE A 121 3.80 -1.02 3.29
N THR A 122 4.33 -0.54 2.16
CA THR A 122 4.34 -1.35 0.94
C THR A 122 5.57 -2.25 0.94
N LEU A 123 5.36 -3.57 0.96
CA LEU A 123 6.46 -4.52 0.80
C LEU A 123 6.78 -4.67 -0.69
N THR A 124 8.07 -4.64 -1.01
CA THR A 124 8.59 -4.78 -2.38
C THR A 124 9.65 -5.86 -2.42
N LYS A 125 10.13 -6.23 -3.61
CA LYS A 125 11.25 -7.17 -3.73
C LYS A 125 12.51 -6.73 -2.97
N ASN A 126 12.72 -5.42 -2.81
CA ASN A 126 13.89 -4.86 -2.13
C ASN A 126 13.66 -4.63 -0.62
N GLN A 127 12.41 -4.63 -0.18
CA GLN A 127 11.99 -4.52 1.22
C GLN A 127 10.87 -5.55 1.43
N SER A 128 11.28 -6.82 1.47
CA SER A 128 10.36 -7.96 1.43
C SER A 128 9.89 -8.40 2.81
N SER A 129 10.42 -7.85 3.90
CA SER A 129 9.97 -8.21 5.23
C SER A 129 9.91 -7.03 6.20
N ILE A 130 9.08 -7.20 7.23
CA ILE A 130 8.99 -6.32 8.39
C ILE A 130 8.73 -7.16 9.64
N ASN A 131 9.39 -6.79 10.73
CA ASN A 131 9.16 -7.38 12.03
C ASN A 131 8.29 -6.44 12.88
N LEU A 132 7.14 -6.94 13.31
CA LEU A 132 6.26 -6.25 14.23
C LEU A 132 6.70 -6.57 15.66
N LYS A 133 6.80 -5.53 16.49
CA LYS A 133 7.28 -5.64 17.87
C LYS A 133 6.51 -6.73 18.62
N LYS A 134 7.23 -7.47 19.46
CA LYS A 134 6.68 -8.48 20.36
C LYS A 134 5.52 -7.91 21.17
N ARG A 135 4.42 -8.66 21.22
CA ARG A 135 3.23 -8.38 22.04
C ARG A 135 2.64 -9.70 22.53
N ASP A 136 1.94 -9.65 23.65
CA ASP A 136 1.16 -10.79 24.15
C ASP A 136 -0.17 -10.94 23.38
N ASP A 137 -0.65 -9.85 22.80
CA ASP A 137 -1.85 -9.80 21.98
C ASP A 137 -1.64 -8.87 20.78
N PHE A 138 -1.92 -9.39 19.58
CA PHE A 138 -1.95 -8.64 18.33
C PHE A 138 -3.37 -8.26 17.89
N GLY A 139 -4.39 -8.50 18.73
CA GLY A 139 -5.80 -8.33 18.44
C GLY A 139 -6.25 -9.17 17.25
N LYS A 140 -7.29 -8.71 16.54
CA LYS A 140 -7.72 -9.36 15.29
C LYS A 140 -6.87 -8.84 14.12
N ILE A 141 -6.02 -9.70 13.57
CA ILE A 141 -5.30 -9.43 12.32
C ILE A 141 -6.24 -9.74 11.17
N SER A 142 -6.36 -8.83 10.19
CA SER A 142 -7.27 -9.01 9.05
C SER A 142 -6.50 -8.89 7.73
N VAL A 143 -6.69 -9.85 6.83
CA VAL A 143 -6.11 -9.88 5.49
C VAL A 143 -7.24 -9.66 4.50
N ASN A 144 -7.11 -8.63 3.66
CA ASN A 144 -8.06 -8.35 2.59
C ASN A 144 -7.41 -8.60 1.23
N LEU A 145 -8.11 -9.33 0.37
CA LEU A 145 -7.81 -9.43 -1.06
C LEU A 145 -8.86 -8.63 -1.82
N ASN A 146 -8.45 -7.56 -2.49
CA ASN A 146 -9.32 -6.74 -3.33
C ASN A 146 -8.80 -6.70 -4.77
N TRP A 147 -9.70 -6.54 -5.74
CA TRP A 147 -9.36 -6.56 -7.16
C TRP A 147 -10.43 -5.86 -7.99
N ASN A 148 -10.09 -5.57 -9.24
CA ASN A 148 -11.05 -5.03 -10.19
C ASN A 148 -11.97 -6.14 -10.73
N GLN A 149 -13.14 -6.32 -10.10
CA GLN A 149 -14.13 -7.35 -10.47
C GLN A 149 -14.70 -7.17 -11.88
N ARG A 150 -14.66 -5.95 -12.45
CA ARG A 150 -15.15 -5.61 -13.78
C ARG A 150 -14.14 -4.73 -14.51
N PRO A 151 -13.09 -5.30 -15.11
CA PRO A 151 -12.19 -4.50 -15.94
C PRO A 151 -12.97 -3.87 -17.10
N ASP A 152 -12.96 -2.54 -17.15
CA ASP A 152 -13.71 -1.76 -18.12
C ASP A 152 -13.28 -2.13 -19.56
N THR A 153 -14.16 -2.83 -20.28
CA THR A 153 -13.93 -3.24 -21.68
C THR A 153 -14.05 -2.06 -22.65
N SER A 154 -14.37 -0.84 -22.19
CA SER A 154 -14.49 0.35 -23.03
C SER A 154 -13.15 0.91 -23.54
N LYS A 155 -12.00 0.45 -23.01
CA LYS A 155 -10.66 0.90 -23.45
C LYS A 155 -10.04 0.09 -24.59
N GLN A 156 -10.80 -0.77 -25.26
CA GLN A 156 -10.38 -1.41 -26.51
C GLN A 156 -11.11 -0.77 -27.69
N ALA A 157 -10.34 -0.15 -28.59
CA ALA A 157 -10.88 0.45 -29.82
C ALA A 157 -11.77 -0.55 -30.58
N PRO A 158 -12.94 -0.12 -31.11
CA PRO A 158 -13.90 -1.02 -31.74
C PRO A 158 -13.35 -1.48 -33.09
N LYS A 159 -12.73 -2.66 -33.13
CA LYS A 159 -12.54 -3.37 -34.42
C LYS A 159 -13.85 -4.06 -34.77
N LYS A 160 -14.65 -3.29 -35.50
CA LYS A 160 -15.88 -3.57 -36.22
C LYS A 160 -15.82 -4.93 -36.96
N GLY A 161 -16.66 -5.88 -36.55
CA GLY A 161 -16.87 -7.16 -37.23
C GLY A 161 -18.14 -7.84 -36.76
N LEU A 162 -19.23 -7.71 -37.54
CA LEU A 162 -20.62 -8.11 -37.23
C LEU A 162 -20.86 -9.64 -37.14
N LEU A 163 -19.80 -10.46 -37.08
CA LEU A 163 -19.88 -11.92 -36.90
C LEU A 163 -19.24 -12.40 -35.59
N GLY A 164 -18.60 -11.50 -34.82
CA GLY A 164 -17.90 -11.85 -33.57
C GLY A 164 -18.74 -11.70 -32.29
N ASP A 165 -19.87 -10.98 -32.35
CA ASP A 165 -20.67 -10.64 -31.16
C ASP A 165 -21.48 -11.81 -30.61
N LEU A 166 -21.96 -12.72 -31.47
CA LEU A 166 -22.74 -13.88 -31.00
C LEU A 166 -21.87 -14.94 -30.30
N PHE A 167 -20.56 -14.96 -30.54
CA PHE A 167 -19.62 -15.89 -29.88
C PHE A 167 -18.94 -15.30 -28.63
N LYS A 168 -19.06 -13.98 -28.39
CA LYS A 168 -18.46 -13.30 -27.23
C LYS A 168 -19.42 -13.07 -26.06
N GLN A 169 -20.71 -13.28 -26.28
CA GLN A 169 -21.76 -13.10 -25.27
C GLN A 169 -21.65 -14.07 -24.06
N HIS A 170 -20.77 -15.08 -24.11
CA HIS A 170 -20.55 -16.03 -23.01
C HIS A 170 -19.33 -15.75 -22.12
N LYS A 171 -18.59 -14.64 -22.30
CA LYS A 171 -17.37 -14.35 -21.52
C LYS A 171 -17.34 -12.98 -20.83
N ALA A 172 -18.51 -12.42 -20.52
CA ALA A 172 -18.62 -11.29 -19.60
C ALA A 172 -18.75 -11.77 -18.13
N GLY A 173 -17.91 -12.71 -17.72
CA GLY A 173 -17.79 -13.12 -16.33
C GLY A 173 -16.86 -12.16 -15.58
N GLY A 174 -17.27 -11.70 -14.40
CA GLY A 174 -16.37 -10.93 -13.53
C GLY A 174 -15.14 -11.74 -13.15
N ILE A 175 -14.08 -11.06 -12.72
CA ILE A 175 -12.91 -11.74 -12.15
C ILE A 175 -13.32 -12.30 -10.77
N ASP A 176 -13.07 -13.58 -10.52
CA ASP A 176 -13.26 -14.23 -9.22
C ASP A 176 -11.90 -14.66 -8.68
N LEU A 177 -11.45 -13.99 -7.61
CA LEU A 177 -10.24 -14.33 -6.89
C LEU A 177 -10.61 -14.84 -5.51
N ASP A 178 -9.92 -15.88 -5.07
CA ASP A 178 -10.04 -16.42 -3.72
C ASP A 178 -8.76 -16.21 -2.92
N VAL A 179 -8.91 -15.99 -1.61
CA VAL A 179 -7.82 -16.02 -0.63
C VAL A 179 -7.92 -17.26 0.25
N GLY A 180 -6.76 -17.79 0.64
CA GLY A 180 -6.65 -18.89 1.58
C GLY A 180 -5.39 -18.79 2.43
N ALA A 181 -5.30 -19.68 3.41
CA ALA A 181 -4.11 -19.80 4.24
C ALA A 181 -3.76 -21.25 4.55
N MET A 182 -2.46 -21.54 4.58
CA MET A 182 -1.89 -22.71 5.23
C MET A 182 -1.40 -22.30 6.63
N ILE A 183 -1.81 -23.04 7.65
CA ILE A 183 -1.51 -22.72 9.05
C ILE A 183 -0.66 -23.84 9.62
N HIS A 184 0.45 -23.48 10.24
CA HIS A 184 1.28 -24.37 11.05
C HIS A 184 1.17 -23.93 12.51
N LEU A 185 0.68 -24.82 13.37
CA LEU A 185 0.59 -24.61 14.80
C LEU A 185 1.85 -25.14 15.49
N LYS A 186 2.17 -24.61 16.68
CA LYS A 186 3.35 -25.03 17.44
C LYS A 186 3.31 -26.47 17.95
N ASN A 187 2.13 -27.09 17.98
CA ASN A 187 1.97 -28.50 18.27
C ASN A 187 2.34 -29.41 17.08
N GLY A 188 2.77 -28.83 15.95
CA GLY A 188 3.13 -29.53 14.71
C GLY A 188 1.97 -29.77 13.75
N GLU A 189 0.74 -29.41 14.12
CA GLU A 189 -0.42 -29.53 13.24
C GLU A 189 -0.32 -28.55 12.08
N LYS A 190 -0.53 -29.06 10.87
CA LYS A 190 -0.66 -28.26 9.65
C LYS A 190 -2.07 -28.40 9.10
N THR A 191 -2.72 -27.29 8.81
CA THR A 191 -4.06 -27.28 8.23
C THR A 191 -4.23 -26.18 7.18
N LEU A 192 -5.36 -26.22 6.49
CA LEU A 192 -5.67 -25.39 5.34
C LEU A 192 -7.04 -24.74 5.52
N ILE A 193 -7.08 -23.44 5.28
CA ILE A 193 -8.28 -22.59 5.24
C ILE A 193 -8.45 -22.06 3.82
N GLN A 194 -9.61 -22.32 3.21
CA GLN A 194 -9.99 -21.85 1.88
C GLN A 194 -11.46 -22.17 1.57
N ALA A 195 -12.02 -21.51 0.55
CA ALA A 195 -13.37 -21.79 0.08
C ALA A 195 -13.51 -23.19 -0.55
N LEU A 196 -12.49 -23.66 -1.30
CA LEU A 196 -12.51 -24.98 -1.92
C LEU A 196 -12.57 -26.10 -0.87
N GLY A 197 -13.62 -26.92 -0.93
CA GLY A 197 -13.85 -27.96 0.07
C GLY A 197 -14.39 -27.44 1.41
N ASN A 198 -14.94 -26.22 1.43
CA ASN A 198 -15.67 -25.62 2.57
C ASN A 198 -14.86 -25.52 3.88
N ARG A 199 -13.60 -25.08 3.81
CA ARG A 199 -12.67 -25.01 4.94
C ARG A 199 -12.56 -23.58 5.49
N PHE A 200 -13.61 -23.08 6.14
CA PHE A 200 -13.66 -21.68 6.59
C PHE A 200 -12.92 -21.39 7.89
N GLY A 201 -12.77 -22.37 8.78
CA GLY A 201 -12.04 -22.18 10.04
C GLY A 201 -12.84 -21.47 11.12
N SER A 202 -12.14 -20.93 12.11
CA SER A 202 -12.69 -20.35 13.34
C SER A 202 -11.64 -19.46 14.01
N LEU A 203 -12.08 -18.37 14.66
CA LEU A 203 -11.20 -17.55 15.51
C LEU A 203 -11.15 -18.06 16.95
N GLN A 204 -12.16 -18.81 17.39
CA GLN A 204 -12.32 -19.27 18.78
C GLN A 204 -11.69 -20.64 19.04
N SER A 205 -11.40 -21.40 17.98
CA SER A 205 -10.77 -22.72 18.07
C SER A 205 -9.66 -22.83 17.03
N ALA A 206 -8.73 -23.76 17.23
CA ALA A 206 -7.70 -24.08 16.25
C ALA A 206 -8.35 -24.26 14.84
N PRO A 207 -7.75 -23.69 13.78
CA PRO A 207 -6.42 -23.09 13.72
C PRO A 207 -6.35 -21.59 14.04
N TYR A 208 -7.40 -21.01 14.64
CA TYR A 208 -7.47 -19.59 14.99
C TYR A 208 -7.42 -18.63 13.78
N VAL A 209 -7.78 -19.16 12.61
CA VAL A 209 -7.87 -18.45 11.34
C VAL A 209 -9.25 -18.72 10.75
N LEU A 210 -9.90 -17.66 10.25
CA LEU A 210 -11.25 -17.69 9.69
C LEU A 210 -11.25 -17.01 8.31
N LEU A 211 -11.63 -17.73 7.27
CA LEU A 211 -12.08 -17.14 6.01
C LEU A 211 -13.55 -16.74 6.15
N ARG A 212 -13.86 -15.47 5.92
CA ARG A 212 -15.25 -14.97 6.03
C ARG A 212 -16.09 -15.54 4.89
N ALA A 213 -17.24 -16.12 5.24
CA ALA A 213 -18.10 -16.84 4.30
C ALA A 213 -19.23 -15.99 3.68
N ASP A 214 -19.31 -14.70 4.04
CA ASP A 214 -20.43 -13.82 3.71
C ASP A 214 -20.36 -13.18 2.30
N ASP A 215 -19.26 -13.35 1.55
CA ASP A 215 -19.10 -12.77 0.20
C ASP A 215 -19.04 -13.80 -0.95
N ARG A 216 -19.78 -14.91 -0.83
CA ARG A 216 -19.88 -15.94 -1.88
C ARG A 216 -20.53 -15.47 -3.21
N THR A 217 -20.90 -14.20 -3.30
CA THR A 217 -21.57 -13.64 -4.49
C THR A 217 -20.66 -12.78 -5.35
N GLY A 218 -19.46 -12.42 -4.87
CA GLY A 218 -18.53 -11.53 -5.58
C GLY A 218 -19.17 -10.18 -5.94
N GLN A 219 -20.23 -9.79 -5.23
CA GLN A 219 -21.04 -8.60 -5.52
C GLN A 219 -20.74 -7.44 -4.58
N VAL A 220 -19.90 -7.64 -3.56
CA VAL A 220 -19.44 -6.55 -2.71
C VAL A 220 -18.11 -6.04 -3.24
N SER A 221 -17.99 -4.72 -3.36
CA SER A 221 -16.76 -4.00 -3.73
C SER A 221 -15.61 -4.17 -2.71
N GLY A 222 -15.81 -4.98 -1.66
CA GLY A 222 -14.90 -5.14 -0.52
C GLY A 222 -13.87 -6.25 -0.68
N GLY A 223 -14.05 -7.16 -1.64
CA GLY A 223 -13.17 -8.33 -1.83
C GLY A 223 -13.26 -9.36 -0.69
N GLU A 224 -12.34 -10.31 -0.66
CA GLU A 224 -12.34 -11.39 0.32
C GLU A 224 -11.57 -11.06 1.60
N TRP A 225 -11.96 -11.67 2.72
CA TRP A 225 -11.39 -11.41 4.03
C TRP A 225 -11.00 -12.70 4.75
N LEU A 226 -9.78 -12.72 5.26
CA LEU A 226 -9.25 -13.74 6.15
C LEU A 226 -8.80 -13.10 7.47
N ASP A 227 -9.38 -13.54 8.58
CA ASP A 227 -9.07 -13.05 9.92
C ASP A 227 -8.20 -14.06 10.68
N ILE A 228 -7.26 -13.56 11.47
CA ILE A 228 -6.37 -14.36 12.35
C ILE A 228 -6.53 -13.83 13.78
N ASN A 229 -6.71 -14.73 14.74
CA ASN A 229 -6.80 -14.36 16.16
C ASN A 229 -5.39 -14.17 16.74
N GLY A 230 -4.95 -12.91 16.86
CA GLY A 230 -3.66 -12.52 17.39
C GLY A 230 -3.47 -12.81 18.89
N GLN A 231 -4.55 -13.01 19.66
CA GLN A 231 -4.46 -13.47 21.05
C GLN A 231 -3.90 -14.90 21.14
N GLN A 232 -4.09 -15.68 20.08
CA GLN A 232 -3.62 -17.06 19.98
C GLN A 232 -2.29 -17.15 19.23
N TRP A 233 -1.61 -16.02 18.97
CA TRP A 233 -0.33 -16.02 18.25
C TRP A 233 0.72 -16.92 18.89
N SER A 234 0.70 -17.05 20.23
CA SER A 234 1.59 -17.95 20.96
C SER A 234 1.46 -19.43 20.55
N GLN A 235 0.30 -19.85 20.04
CA GLN A 235 -0.02 -21.20 19.55
C GLN A 235 0.31 -21.40 18.06
N ILE A 236 0.45 -20.31 17.31
CA ILE A 236 0.68 -20.30 15.87
C ILE A 236 2.18 -20.19 15.60
N GLU A 237 2.70 -21.06 14.73
CA GLU A 237 4.08 -21.00 14.24
C GLU A 237 4.16 -20.16 12.97
N GLU A 238 3.26 -20.41 12.01
CA GLU A 238 3.23 -19.72 10.72
C GLU A 238 1.80 -19.65 10.15
N VAL A 239 1.46 -18.50 9.58
CA VAL A 239 0.31 -18.34 8.67
C VAL A 239 0.83 -17.95 7.30
N PHE A 240 0.65 -18.84 6.33
CA PHE A 240 1.07 -18.64 4.94
C PHE A 240 -0.14 -18.32 4.08
N ILE A 241 -0.18 -17.10 3.56
CA ILE A 241 -1.30 -16.54 2.82
C ILE A 241 -1.06 -16.76 1.32
N PHE A 242 -2.09 -17.26 0.65
CA PHE A 242 -2.09 -17.44 -0.80
C PHE A 242 -3.40 -16.97 -1.40
N ALA A 243 -3.39 -16.72 -2.71
CA ALA A 243 -4.59 -16.46 -3.49
C ALA A 243 -4.55 -17.23 -4.81
N PHE A 244 -5.72 -17.43 -5.41
CA PHE A 244 -5.83 -18.01 -6.74
C PHE A 244 -6.92 -17.36 -7.57
N ILE A 245 -6.70 -17.35 -8.88
CA ILE A 245 -7.74 -17.01 -9.86
C ILE A 245 -8.65 -18.23 -9.99
N TYR A 246 -9.89 -18.12 -9.50
CA TYR A 246 -10.89 -19.16 -9.68
C TYR A 246 -11.53 -19.07 -11.06
N GLU A 247 -11.91 -17.85 -11.48
CA GLU A 247 -12.49 -17.60 -12.79
C GLU A 247 -12.19 -16.18 -13.31
N GLY A 248 -12.34 -15.97 -14.62
CA GLY A 248 -12.49 -14.64 -15.21
C GLY A 248 -11.21 -13.90 -15.57
N ALA A 249 -10.05 -14.23 -14.98
CA ALA A 249 -8.77 -13.61 -15.32
C ALA A 249 -7.78 -14.57 -16.02
N PRO A 250 -7.14 -14.17 -17.14
CA PRO A 250 -6.13 -15.00 -17.79
C PRO A 250 -4.75 -14.92 -17.12
N ASN A 251 -4.52 -13.88 -16.31
CA ASN A 251 -3.29 -13.69 -15.53
C ASN A 251 -3.51 -12.60 -14.47
N TRP A 252 -2.58 -12.53 -13.52
CA TRP A 252 -2.62 -11.63 -12.38
C TRP A 252 -2.52 -10.14 -12.73
N ALA A 253 -1.78 -9.79 -13.79
CA ALA A 253 -1.62 -8.38 -14.20
C ALA A 253 -2.95 -7.71 -14.62
N GLN A 254 -3.96 -8.49 -14.99
CA GLN A 254 -5.29 -7.98 -15.37
C GLN A 254 -6.28 -7.92 -14.22
N THR A 255 -5.92 -8.44 -13.05
CA THR A 255 -6.80 -8.47 -11.87
C THR A 255 -6.79 -7.17 -11.09
N ASP A 256 -5.68 -6.42 -11.13
CA ASP A 256 -5.37 -5.35 -10.17
C ASP A 256 -5.49 -5.83 -8.71
N GLY A 257 -5.06 -7.08 -8.46
CA GLY A 257 -5.07 -7.69 -7.14
C GLY A 257 -4.19 -6.92 -6.15
N LEU A 258 -4.79 -6.47 -5.06
CA LEU A 258 -4.15 -5.82 -3.93
C LEU A 258 -4.45 -6.64 -2.67
N VAL A 259 -3.40 -6.97 -1.93
CA VAL A 259 -3.52 -7.62 -0.63
C VAL A 259 -3.07 -6.65 0.44
N THR A 260 -3.93 -6.46 1.44
CA THR A 260 -3.65 -5.60 2.60
C THR A 260 -3.76 -6.42 3.89
N ILE A 261 -2.70 -6.41 4.69
CA ILE A 261 -2.66 -7.00 6.03
C ILE A 261 -2.80 -5.87 7.05
N HIS A 262 -3.85 -5.95 7.85
CA HIS A 262 -4.16 -5.04 8.94
C HIS A 262 -3.79 -5.70 10.27
N VAL A 263 -2.86 -5.09 11.00
CA VAL A 263 -2.54 -5.45 12.37
C VAL A 263 -2.89 -4.25 13.25
N PRO A 264 -3.65 -4.44 14.35
CA PRO A 264 -3.94 -3.38 15.32
C PRO A 264 -2.70 -2.57 15.73
N ASP A 265 -2.88 -1.25 15.78
CA ASP A 265 -1.84 -0.26 16.10
C ASP A 265 -0.63 -0.26 15.15
N GLN A 266 -0.74 -0.87 13.97
CA GLN A 266 0.29 -0.84 12.92
C GLN A 266 -0.27 -0.23 11.65
N PRO A 267 0.58 0.45 10.85
CA PRO A 267 0.20 0.84 9.49
C PRO A 267 -0.18 -0.40 8.67
N PRO A 268 -1.16 -0.31 7.75
CA PRO A 268 -1.48 -1.41 6.85
C PRO A 268 -0.27 -1.84 6.02
N ILE A 269 -0.08 -3.15 5.87
CA ILE A 269 0.99 -3.72 5.05
C ILE A 269 0.40 -4.16 3.72
N GLU A 270 0.91 -3.62 2.61
CA GLU A 270 0.33 -3.84 1.28
C GLU A 270 1.30 -4.52 0.33
N THR A 271 0.77 -5.40 -0.52
CA THR A 271 1.48 -5.97 -1.67
C THR A 271 0.54 -6.12 -2.87
N ARG A 272 1.05 -5.81 -4.06
CA ARG A 272 0.31 -5.95 -5.33
C ARG A 272 0.63 -7.26 -6.01
N LEU A 273 -0.37 -7.91 -6.57
CA LEU A 273 -0.27 -9.18 -7.29
C LEU A 273 -0.10 -8.92 -8.78
N THR A 274 0.95 -8.21 -9.18
CA THR A 274 1.17 -7.78 -10.58
C THR A 274 2.34 -8.49 -11.26
N GLU A 275 3.14 -9.24 -10.51
CA GLU A 275 4.39 -9.86 -10.98
C GLU A 275 4.17 -11.23 -11.66
N GLY A 276 2.94 -11.75 -11.63
CA GLY A 276 2.58 -13.03 -12.20
C GLY A 276 2.58 -12.98 -13.73
N THR A 277 3.52 -13.68 -14.35
CA THR A 277 3.60 -13.83 -15.80
C THR A 277 3.17 -15.23 -16.24
N GLY A 278 2.61 -15.34 -17.44
CA GLY A 278 2.12 -16.61 -17.97
C GLY A 278 0.82 -17.11 -17.31
N ASN A 279 0.50 -18.39 -17.54
CA ASN A 279 -0.71 -19.05 -17.04
C ASN A 279 -0.46 -19.72 -15.68
N LEU A 280 -0.10 -18.93 -14.68
CA LEU A 280 0.16 -19.38 -13.30
C LEU A 280 -0.92 -18.80 -12.38
N PRO A 281 -2.06 -19.50 -12.18
CA PRO A 281 -3.24 -18.94 -11.52
C PRO A 281 -3.12 -18.88 -10.00
N MET A 282 -2.06 -19.43 -9.40
CA MET A 282 -1.84 -19.48 -7.96
C MET A 282 -0.75 -18.48 -7.57
N CYS A 283 -0.93 -17.74 -6.48
CA CYS A 283 0.06 -16.83 -5.92
C CYS A 283 0.28 -17.11 -4.42
N ALA A 284 1.53 -17.40 -4.04
CA ALA A 284 1.97 -17.30 -2.66
C ALA A 284 2.26 -15.83 -2.33
N ILE A 285 1.50 -15.25 -1.41
CA ILE A 285 1.50 -13.80 -1.20
C ILE A 285 2.50 -13.42 -0.11
N ALA A 286 2.30 -13.95 1.09
CA ALA A 286 3.10 -13.61 2.25
C ALA A 286 3.06 -14.71 3.29
N ARG A 287 4.05 -14.74 4.17
CA ARG A 287 4.03 -15.54 5.40
C ARG A 287 4.18 -14.65 6.63
N LEU A 288 3.38 -14.92 7.63
CA LEU A 288 3.48 -14.34 8.96
C LEU A 288 4.10 -15.42 9.86
N VAL A 289 5.34 -15.21 10.28
CA VAL A 289 6.11 -16.20 11.05
C VAL A 289 6.23 -15.73 12.49
N ASN A 290 5.94 -16.63 13.44
CA ASN A 290 6.14 -16.36 14.86
C ASN A 290 7.64 -16.42 15.19
N GLN A 291 8.24 -15.27 15.44
CA GLN A 291 9.64 -15.17 15.84
C GLN A 291 9.73 -14.76 17.31
N GLN A 292 9.79 -15.76 18.20
CA GLN A 292 9.94 -15.54 19.65
C GLN A 292 8.82 -14.65 20.25
N GLY A 293 7.61 -14.75 19.71
CA GLY A 293 6.44 -13.94 20.12
C GLY A 293 6.26 -12.64 19.32
N SER A 294 7.19 -12.28 18.44
CA SER A 294 6.98 -11.24 17.42
C SER A 294 6.32 -11.83 16.17
N ILE A 295 5.78 -10.97 15.31
CA ILE A 295 5.34 -11.34 13.97
C ILE A 295 6.38 -10.85 12.96
N ASN A 296 7.00 -11.76 12.22
CA ASN A 296 7.75 -11.40 11.02
C ASN A 296 6.85 -11.60 9.80
N VAL A 297 6.46 -10.50 9.16
CA VAL A 297 5.71 -10.52 7.90
C VAL A 297 6.71 -10.51 6.76
N GLU A 298 6.66 -11.53 5.91
CA GLU A 298 7.50 -11.65 4.72
C GLU A 298 6.63 -11.76 3.47
N ARG A 299 6.85 -10.84 2.54
CA ARG A 299 6.31 -10.86 1.19
C ARG A 299 7.04 -11.91 0.37
N ILE A 300 6.26 -12.81 -0.23
CA ILE A 300 6.71 -13.88 -1.11
C ILE A 300 6.47 -13.46 -2.56
N ASN A 301 5.21 -13.23 -2.93
CA ASN A 301 4.77 -12.92 -4.30
C ASN A 301 5.38 -13.84 -5.37
N GLU A 302 5.28 -15.14 -5.14
CA GLU A 302 5.69 -16.18 -6.10
C GLU A 302 4.45 -16.86 -6.71
N TYR A 303 4.56 -17.33 -7.96
CA TYR A 303 3.42 -17.79 -8.74
C TYR A 303 3.59 -19.23 -9.19
N PHE A 304 2.50 -19.99 -9.15
CA PHE A 304 2.49 -21.44 -9.35
C PHE A 304 1.35 -21.90 -10.25
N LYS A 305 1.46 -23.13 -10.78
CA LYS A 305 0.41 -23.76 -11.58
C LYS A 305 -0.82 -24.13 -10.75
N GLY A 306 -0.63 -24.35 -9.45
CA GLY A 306 -1.70 -24.73 -8.54
C GLY A 306 -1.16 -24.97 -7.13
N HIS A 307 -2.06 -25.47 -6.28
CA HIS A 307 -1.80 -25.72 -4.88
C HIS A 307 -0.66 -26.71 -4.63
N GLN A 308 -0.59 -27.79 -5.40
CA GLN A 308 0.42 -28.85 -5.21
C GLN A 308 1.84 -28.35 -5.49
N GLU A 309 2.03 -27.57 -6.56
CA GLU A 309 3.34 -27.00 -6.88
C GLU A 309 3.79 -25.98 -5.83
N MET A 310 2.87 -25.13 -5.35
CA MET A 310 3.15 -24.19 -4.27
C MET A 310 3.50 -24.91 -2.96
N ASP A 311 2.68 -25.88 -2.55
CA ASP A 311 2.91 -26.71 -1.37
C ASP A 311 4.29 -27.39 -1.40
N LYS A 312 4.68 -27.93 -2.56
CA LYS A 312 6.01 -28.52 -2.78
C LYS A 312 7.13 -27.49 -2.68
N ALA A 313 6.95 -26.29 -3.23
CA ALA A 313 7.97 -25.25 -3.21
C ALA A 313 8.29 -24.78 -1.78
N PHE A 314 7.28 -24.77 -0.91
CA PHE A 314 7.41 -24.33 0.49
C PHE A 314 7.44 -25.47 1.53
N ASN A 315 7.51 -26.73 1.07
CA ASN A 315 7.61 -27.93 1.92
C ASN A 315 6.50 -28.05 2.98
N TRP A 316 5.25 -27.72 2.61
CA TRP A 316 4.11 -27.84 3.53
C TRP A 316 3.71 -29.31 3.75
N GLY A 317 3.68 -30.11 2.68
CA GLY A 317 3.51 -31.56 2.74
C GLY A 317 2.05 -32.02 2.70
N PHE A 318 1.15 -31.22 2.13
CA PHE A 318 -0.27 -31.58 2.03
C PHE A 318 -0.53 -32.63 0.93
N SER A 319 -1.62 -33.37 1.10
CA SER A 319 -2.15 -34.27 0.07
C SER A 319 -3.31 -33.58 -0.66
N TRP A 320 -3.14 -33.36 -1.97
CA TRP A 320 -4.08 -32.57 -2.78
C TRP A 320 -5.02 -33.45 -3.60
N LYS A 321 -6.28 -33.02 -3.69
CA LYS A 321 -7.29 -33.52 -4.62
C LYS A 321 -8.04 -32.34 -5.21
N ARG A 322 -8.65 -32.52 -6.39
CA ARG A 322 -9.51 -31.50 -6.99
C ARG A 322 -10.68 -31.17 -6.04
N GLY A 323 -10.97 -29.89 -5.86
CA GLY A 323 -12.11 -29.38 -5.11
C GLY A 323 -12.86 -28.32 -5.91
N SER A 324 -14.07 -28.00 -5.47
CA SER A 324 -14.89 -26.88 -5.95
C SER A 324 -15.41 -26.08 -4.76
N LYS A 325 -15.94 -24.89 -5.03
CA LYS A 325 -16.84 -24.18 -4.11
C LYS A 325 -18.14 -24.98 -3.94
#